data_AF-A0A453M2U5-F1
#
_entry.id   AF-A0A453M2U5-F1
#
_cell.length_a   1.000
_cell.length_b   1.000
_cell.length_c   1.000
_cell.angle_alpha   90.00
_cell.angle_beta   90.00
_cell.angle_gamma   90.00
#
_symmetry.space_group_name_H-M   'P 1'
#
loop_
_entity.id
_entity.type
_entity.pdbx_description
1 polymer ?
#
loop_
_entity_poly.entity_id
_entity_poly.type
_entity_poly.pdbx_seq_one_letter_code
_entity_poly.pdbx_strand_id
1 'polypeptide(L)' 'VTGCMQVAQWGADGVIIGSAMVKQLGEANSPREGLKRLEVYAKSLKDALHAVICTI' A
#
# COMPACT_ATOMS: atom_id res chain seq x y z
N VAL A 1 -7.88 -3.25 -5.23
CA VAL A 1 -7.07 -2.01 -5.28
C VAL A 1 -7.95 -0.81 -4.91
N THR A 2 -8.65 -0.84 -3.76
CA THR A 2 -9.81 0.07 -3.60
C THR A 2 -9.97 0.67 -2.21
N GLY A 3 -9.72 -0.05 -1.12
CA GLY A 3 -10.01 0.47 0.23
C GLY A 3 -9.26 1.76 0.61
N CYS A 4 -7.93 1.77 0.57
CA CYS A 4 -7.16 2.96 0.93
C CYS A 4 -7.35 4.13 -0.05
N MET A 5 -7.57 3.84 -1.33
CA MET A 5 -7.79 4.86 -2.35
C MET A 5 -9.11 5.59 -2.15
N GLN A 6 -10.17 4.84 -1.84
CA GLN A 6 -11.49 5.39 -1.56
C GLN A 6 -11.49 6.24 -0.28
N VAL A 7 -10.79 5.80 0.76
CA VAL A 7 -10.64 6.58 2.00
C VAL A 7 -9.91 7.90 1.74
N ALA A 8 -8.88 7.91 0.89
CA ALA A 8 -8.22 9.14 0.47
C ALA A 8 -9.17 10.07 -0.31
N GLN A 9 -9.99 9.52 -1.22
CA GLN A 9 -11.01 10.28 -1.96
C GLN A 9 -12.09 10.89 -1.05
N TRP A 10 -12.36 10.28 0.10
CA TRP A 10 -13.25 10.84 1.12
C TRP A 10 -12.62 11.98 1.93
N GLY A 11 -11.37 12.35 1.64
CA GLY A 11 -10.68 13.47 2.28
C GLY A 11 -9.89 13.10 3.53
N ALA A 12 -9.46 11.84 3.67
CA ALA A 12 -8.59 11.45 4.78
C ALA A 12 -7.18 12.06 4.65
N ASP A 13 -6.64 12.60 5.74
CA ASP A 13 -5.27 13.14 5.80
C ASP A 13 -4.18 12.05 5.69
N GLY A 14 -4.56 10.79 5.93
CA GLY A 14 -3.64 9.66 5.86
C GLY A 14 -4.34 8.31 5.98
N VAL A 15 -3.64 7.26 5.56
CA VAL A 15 -4.11 5.87 5.62
C VAL A 15 -3.03 4.97 6.23
N ILE A 16 -3.43 4.10 7.17
CA ILE A 16 -2.55 3.10 7.78
C ILE A 16 -2.86 1.72 7.20
N ILE A 17 -1.86 1.07 6.62
CA ILE A 17 -2.00 -0.23 5.96
C ILE A 17 -1.14 -1.25 6.71
N GLY A 18 -1.75 -1.95 7.67
CA GLY A 18 -1.05 -2.93 8.52
C GLY A 18 -1.07 -4.34 7.95
N SER A 19 -2.24 -4.99 7.99
CA SER A 19 -2.39 -6.42 7.64
C SER A 19 -1.91 -6.75 6.22
N ALA A 20 -2.15 -5.87 5.25
CA ALA A 20 -1.69 -6.08 3.88
C ALA A 20 -0.16 -6.00 3.73
N MET A 21 0.53 -5.18 4.55
CA MET A 21 2.00 -5.14 4.58
C MET A 21 2.56 -6.41 5.22
N VAL A 22 1.98 -6.84 6.35
CA VAL A 22 2.36 -8.09 7.02
C VAL A 22 2.15 -9.29 6.10
N LYS A 23 1.08 -9.29 5.28
CA LYS A 23 0.83 -10.32 4.28
C LYS A 23 1.97 -10.46 3.26
N GLN A 24 2.58 -9.36 2.82
CA GLN A 24 3.71 -9.41 1.89
C GLN A 24 4.96 -10.05 2.52
N LEU A 25 5.18 -9.80 3.80
CA LEU A 25 6.32 -10.35 4.54
C LEU A 25 6.09 -11.81 4.96
N GLY A 26 4.94 -12.09 5.59
CA GLY A 26 4.65 -13.35 6.25
C GLY A 26 4.23 -14.49 5.33
N GLU A 27 3.73 -14.17 4.13
CA GLU A 27 3.32 -15.18 3.14
C GLU A 27 4.34 -15.36 2.00
N ALA A 28 5.56 -14.85 2.16
CA ALA A 28 6.63 -15.06 1.18
C ALA A 28 7.40 -16.34 1.45
N ASN A 29 7.96 -16.97 0.41
CA ASN A 29 8.69 -18.24 0.57
C ASN A 29 10.06 -18.05 1.24
N SER A 30 10.54 -16.81 1.35
CA SER A 30 11.76 -16.46 2.07
C SER A 30 11.73 -15.01 2.56
N PRO A 31 12.55 -14.65 3.57
CA PRO A 31 12.65 -13.26 4.04
C PRO A 31 13.05 -12.28 2.93
N ARG A 32 13.97 -12.67 2.04
CA ARG A 32 14.44 -11.81 0.93
C ARG A 32 13.34 -11.57 -0.10
N GLU A 33 12.56 -12.59 -0.42
CA GLU A 33 11.38 -12.45 -1.29
C GLU A 33 10.33 -11.55 -0.63
N GLY A 34 10.07 -11.73 0.67
CA GLY A 34 9.14 -10.90 1.42
C GLY A 34 9.51 -9.42 1.39
N LEU A 35 10.79 -9.08 1.58
CA LEU A 35 11.28 -7.70 1.45
C LEU A 35 11.07 -7.13 0.05
N LYS A 36 11.34 -7.93 -1.00
CA LYS A 36 11.13 -7.50 -2.39
C LYS A 36 9.64 -7.28 -2.69
N ARG A 37 8.77 -8.17 -2.22
CA ARG A 37 7.31 -8.03 -2.34
C ARG A 37 6.81 -6.79 -1.60
N LEU A 38 7.30 -6.56 -0.39
CA LEU A 38 6.97 -5.38 0.40
C LEU A 38 7.38 -4.10 -0.33
N GLU A 39 8.60 -4.04 -0.88
CA GLU A 39 9.10 -2.89 -1.62
C GLU A 39 8.20 -2.55 -2.82
N VAL A 40 7.90 -3.54 -3.67
CA VAL A 40 7.03 -3.36 -4.85
C VAL A 40 5.65 -2.89 -4.41
N TYR A 41 5.08 -3.52 -3.39
CA TYR A 41 3.75 -3.18 -2.90
C TYR A 41 3.69 -1.78 -2.32
N ALA A 42 4.65 -1.39 -1.46
CA ALA A 42 4.72 -0.06 -0.85
C ALA A 42 4.89 1.04 -1.90
N LYS A 43 5.73 0.83 -2.92
CA LYS A 43 5.87 1.76 -4.04
C LYS A 43 4.57 1.92 -4.82
N SER A 44 3.90 0.81 -5.16
CA SER A 44 2.62 0.86 -5.87
C SER A 44 1.54 1.61 -5.09
N LEU A 45 1.50 1.47 -3.76
CA LEU A 45 0.56 2.18 -2.89
C LEU A 45 0.88 3.66 -2.83
N LYS A 46 2.16 4.03 -2.69
CA LYS A 46 2.59 5.42 -2.72
C LYS A 46 2.18 6.09 -4.03
N ASP A 47 2.47 5.46 -5.16
CA ASP A 47 2.17 6.02 -6.48
C ASP A 47 0.66 6.17 -6.70
N ALA A 48 -0.12 5.17 -6.30
CA ALA A 48 -1.59 5.24 -6.35
C ALA A 48 -2.13 6.38 -5.47
N LEU A 49 -1.67 6.47 -4.21
CA LEU A 49 -2.11 7.50 -3.27
C LEU A 49 -1.74 8.90 -3.73
N HIS A 50 -0.54 9.06 -4.29
CA HIS A 50 -0.09 10.31 -4.90
C HIS A 50 -1.00 10.70 -6.08
N ALA A 51 -1.32 9.73 -6.96
CA ALA A 51 -2.22 9.97 -8.08
C ALA A 51 -3.61 10.42 -7.61
N VAL A 52 -4.15 9.84 -6.54
CA VAL A 52 -5.46 10.26 -6.02
C VAL A 52 -5.39 11.64 -5.37
N ILE A 53 -4.40 11.93 -4.53
CA ILE A 53 -4.27 13.25 -3.90
C ILE A 53 -4.11 14.36 -4.95
N CYS A 54 -3.39 14.12 -6.04
CA CYS A 54 -3.25 15.11 -7.12
C CYS A 54 -4.53 15.34 -7.95
N THR A 55 -5.55 14.51 -7.78
CA THR A 55 -6.83 14.61 -8.52
C THR A 55 -7.99 15.18 -7.71
N ILE A 56 -7.78 15.44 -6.42
CA ILE A 56 -8.76 16.04 -5.49
C ILE A 56 -8.33 17.47 -5.21
#